data_AF-A0A926U1L8-F1
#
_entry.id   AF-A0A926U1L8-F1
#
_cell.length_a   1.000
_cell.length_b   1.000
_cell.length_c   1.000
_cell.angle_alpha   90.00
_cell.angle_beta   90.00
_cell.angle_gamma   90.00
#
_symmetry.space_group_name_H-M   'P 1'
#
loop_
_entity.id
_entity.type
_entity.pdbx_description
1 polymer ?
#
loop_
_entity_poly.entity_id
_entity_poly.type
_entity_poly.pdbx_seq_one_letter_code
_entity_poly.pdbx_strand_id
1 'polypeptide(L)'
;MLLSFRPPFQLRFLLLFILVIGISGISGCFPSAPPYPYQNPTQVTTDAQQLSARLEQYIKDWMDGKADPRIPNNLIPNGIDPGIRRLYLQRPEEIDPEQQWLIRRAETINLEALHGYFPDPNCTYLKLGVFYAPFGSRVFIEGQFPHSRFFDIQASPSFDPRIYYYDKSFGAGEVPIADVDIDPLSRQVNPFRVGANRNATNRNYRVTFDLAVGNATQLNPGFRPPFYRARGNNRVAAAIAYQGPWGANRRHGHGRGVWDTGDLWLRYYAIDKNKNVFGGVPLPKVYYALPDGRRYYINADFSQLQARVSRTIRARRTWPMEPPAFWQAGAGWDKQFGIFLNITTGLARVLNVNDKQYIRNLDRGVTGRGEDQSPPGNYEPSTSTCTYINYLLRGMALGSNKIAVLTGKLPTFPDTRNGANTMRAAQMRYWSITGYDANIDPNQPVPGAAVTSVMDDQIVLDRNRRYVIVYSRASDRPANASPASGVTWVNWGPTASHVWSLRWMSIAPEWNMAIAPNEVNLPWTKSTWSGKNYDPNLIGRNNHQGFLGEYLPEVHYMTKREFEALGRSVNANNIPAWQ
;
A
#
# COMPACT_ATOMS: atom_id res chain seq x y z
N MET A 1 -35.64 -17.16 -8.16
CA MET A 1 -34.30 -17.11 -8.78
C MET A 1 -33.86 -15.65 -8.84
N LEU A 2 -33.39 -15.09 -7.72
CA LEU A 2 -32.91 -13.71 -7.58
C LEU A 2 -31.65 -13.78 -6.72
N LEU A 3 -30.49 -13.88 -7.36
CA LEU A 3 -29.19 -13.91 -6.70
C LEU A 3 -28.89 -12.49 -6.19
N SER A 4 -29.01 -12.31 -4.87
CA SER A 4 -28.62 -11.08 -4.19
C SER A 4 -27.10 -10.88 -4.24
N PHE A 5 -26.64 -10.08 -5.21
CA PHE A 5 -25.28 -9.58 -5.22
C PHE A 5 -25.12 -8.53 -4.12
N ARG A 6 -24.37 -8.88 -3.07
CA ARG A 6 -23.99 -7.94 -2.00
C ARG A 6 -22.67 -7.24 -2.36
N PRO A 7 -22.57 -5.91 -2.20
CA PRO A 7 -21.34 -5.18 -2.49
C PRO A 7 -20.21 -5.44 -1.48
N PRO A 8 -18.94 -5.21 -1.85
CA PRO A 8 -17.77 -5.40 -0.98
C PRO A 8 -17.75 -4.43 0.23
N PHE A 9 -16.99 -4.78 1.28
CA PHE A 9 -17.00 -4.11 2.59
C PHE A 9 -16.64 -2.61 2.56
N GLN A 10 -15.69 -2.18 1.72
CA GLN A 10 -15.37 -0.76 1.55
C GLN A 10 -16.61 0.08 1.20
N LEU A 11 -17.59 -0.55 0.54
CA LEU A 11 -18.85 0.04 0.15
C LEU A 11 -19.87 0.16 1.31
N ARG A 12 -19.89 -0.83 2.23
CA ARG A 12 -20.76 -0.80 3.43
C ARG A 12 -20.21 0.09 4.54
N PHE A 13 -18.88 0.13 4.70
CA PHE A 13 -18.21 1.07 5.58
C PHE A 13 -18.60 2.49 5.20
N LEU A 14 -18.70 2.79 3.90
CA LEU A 14 -19.09 4.10 3.39
C LEU A 14 -20.59 4.43 3.50
N LEU A 15 -21.45 3.44 3.26
CA LEU A 15 -22.91 3.60 3.36
C LEU A 15 -23.38 4.02 4.75
N LEU A 16 -22.64 3.66 5.80
CA LEU A 16 -22.94 4.10 7.17
C LEU A 16 -22.58 5.58 7.42
N PHE A 17 -21.70 6.18 6.61
CA PHE A 17 -21.16 7.53 6.81
C PHE A 17 -21.88 8.62 5.98
N ILE A 18 -22.61 8.28 4.92
CA ILE A 18 -23.15 9.25 3.95
C ILE A 18 -24.63 9.60 4.17
N LEU A 19 -25.34 8.90 5.06
CA LEU A 19 -26.79 9.10 5.20
C LEU A 19 -27.23 10.41 5.88
N VAL A 20 -26.33 11.37 6.14
CA VAL A 20 -26.67 12.68 6.72
C VAL A 20 -25.86 13.80 6.07
N ILE A 21 -26.09 14.05 4.78
CA ILE A 21 -25.98 15.42 4.23
C ILE A 21 -27.40 15.96 4.19
N GLY A 22 -27.87 16.37 5.36
CA GLY A 22 -29.23 16.87 5.55
C GLY A 22 -29.64 16.67 6.99
N ILE A 23 -29.64 17.77 7.75
CA ILE A 23 -30.23 17.94 9.08
C ILE A 23 -29.32 17.49 10.25
N SER A 24 -28.73 18.50 10.88
CA SER A 24 -28.30 18.61 12.29
C SER A 24 -28.26 17.33 13.14
N GLY A 25 -27.05 16.83 13.40
CA GLY A 25 -26.75 15.79 14.40
C GLY A 25 -25.39 15.11 14.18
N ILE A 26 -24.27 15.82 14.36
CA ILE A 26 -22.93 15.37 13.92
C ILE A 26 -22.31 14.27 14.82
N SER A 27 -22.90 13.94 15.98
CA SER A 27 -22.37 12.92 16.89
C SER A 27 -22.65 11.46 16.47
N GLY A 28 -23.49 11.23 15.45
CA GLY A 28 -23.95 9.89 15.04
C GLY A 28 -23.18 9.23 13.90
N CYS A 29 -22.17 9.89 13.30
CA CYS A 29 -21.59 9.45 12.03
C CYS A 29 -20.44 8.43 12.16
N PHE A 30 -19.77 8.34 13.30
CA PHE A 30 -18.68 7.36 13.50
C PHE A 30 -19.07 6.23 14.47
N PRO A 31 -18.63 4.97 14.24
CA PRO A 31 -18.94 3.85 15.13
C PRO A 31 -18.19 3.96 16.46
N SER A 32 -18.78 3.51 17.57
CA SER A 32 -18.04 3.42 18.84
C SER A 32 -16.73 2.64 18.67
N ALA A 33 -15.64 3.14 19.25
CA ALA A 33 -14.35 2.44 19.24
C ALA A 33 -14.51 1.05 19.88
N PRO A 34 -14.19 -0.04 19.16
CA PRO A 34 -14.24 -1.37 19.75
C PRO A 34 -13.29 -1.51 20.95
N PRO A 35 -13.61 -2.36 21.94
CA PRO A 35 -12.68 -2.63 23.04
C PRO A 35 -11.41 -3.30 22.51
N TYR A 36 -10.29 -3.01 23.19
CA TYR A 36 -9.00 -3.58 22.87
C TYR A 36 -8.30 -4.11 24.14
N PRO A 37 -7.78 -5.36 24.15
CA PRO A 37 -7.96 -6.36 23.11
C PRO A 37 -9.41 -6.83 23.00
N TYR A 38 -9.86 -7.22 21.80
CA TYR A 38 -11.24 -7.64 21.54
C TYR A 38 -11.62 -8.95 22.23
N GLN A 39 -10.70 -9.91 22.29
CA GLN A 39 -10.85 -11.19 22.97
C GLN A 39 -9.60 -11.51 23.77
N ASN A 40 -9.70 -12.47 24.70
CA ASN A 40 -8.55 -12.92 25.49
C ASN A 40 -7.43 -13.46 24.57
N PRO A 41 -6.24 -12.82 24.53
CA PRO A 41 -5.15 -13.22 23.64
C PRO A 41 -4.73 -14.70 23.77
N THR A 42 -4.72 -15.24 24.99
CA THR A 42 -4.34 -16.64 25.22
C THR A 42 -5.35 -17.60 24.58
N GLN A 43 -6.65 -17.35 24.77
CA GLN A 43 -7.69 -18.17 24.14
C GLN A 43 -7.62 -18.11 22.61
N VAL A 44 -7.48 -16.90 22.05
CA VAL A 44 -7.38 -16.72 20.60
C VAL A 44 -6.16 -17.48 20.05
N THR A 45 -5.04 -17.49 20.77
CA THR A 45 -3.85 -18.26 20.37
C THR A 45 -4.12 -19.77 20.37
N THR A 46 -4.79 -20.28 21.40
CA THR A 46 -5.20 -21.69 21.48
C THR A 46 -6.10 -22.07 20.31
N ASP A 47 -7.10 -21.24 19.99
CA ASP A 47 -8.04 -21.49 18.88
C ASP A 47 -7.31 -21.49 17.52
N ALA A 48 -6.34 -20.59 17.33
CA ALA A 48 -5.51 -20.55 16.12
C ALA A 48 -4.67 -21.82 15.99
N GLN A 49 -4.08 -22.31 17.09
CA GLN A 49 -3.31 -23.55 17.10
C GLN A 49 -4.19 -24.77 16.79
N GLN A 50 -5.42 -24.81 17.30
CA GLN A 50 -6.37 -25.89 16.98
C GLN A 50 -6.82 -25.85 15.51
N LEU A 51 -7.03 -24.66 14.94
CA LEU A 51 -7.29 -24.51 13.50
C LEU A 51 -6.09 -25.02 12.68
N SER A 52 -4.89 -24.61 13.06
CA SER A 52 -3.64 -25.06 12.43
C SER A 52 -3.47 -26.58 12.48
N ALA A 53 -3.63 -27.20 13.65
CA ALA A 53 -3.43 -28.64 13.83
C ALA A 53 -4.42 -29.48 13.00
N ARG A 54 -5.69 -29.06 12.93
CA ARG A 54 -6.70 -29.73 12.10
C ARG A 54 -6.39 -29.61 10.60
N LEU A 55 -5.93 -28.45 10.16
CA LEU A 55 -5.50 -28.26 8.77
C LEU A 55 -4.27 -29.14 8.44
N GLU A 56 -3.28 -29.15 9.32
CA GLU A 56 -2.09 -29.99 9.16
C GLU A 56 -2.46 -31.46 9.04
N GLN A 57 -3.29 -31.98 9.95
CA GLN A 57 -3.73 -33.37 9.91
C GLN A 57 -4.43 -33.69 8.59
N TYR A 58 -5.32 -32.82 8.12
CA TYR A 58 -6.01 -33.01 6.85
C TYR A 58 -5.05 -33.06 5.65
N ILE A 59 -4.03 -32.20 5.62
CA ILE A 59 -2.99 -32.22 4.57
C ILE A 59 -2.23 -33.55 4.60
N LYS A 60 -1.87 -34.03 5.79
CA LYS A 60 -1.18 -35.32 5.97
C LYS A 60 -2.06 -36.49 5.50
N ASP A 61 -3.34 -36.49 5.86
CA ASP A 61 -4.29 -37.51 5.43
C ASP A 61 -4.47 -37.52 3.90
N TRP A 62 -4.56 -36.35 3.26
CA TRP A 62 -4.60 -36.25 1.80
C TRP A 62 -3.33 -36.80 1.15
N MET A 63 -2.15 -36.44 1.67
CA MET A 63 -0.87 -36.96 1.17
C MET A 63 -0.77 -38.48 1.28
N ASP A 64 -1.36 -39.06 2.34
CA ASP A 64 -1.45 -40.50 2.59
C ASP A 64 -2.57 -41.19 1.78
N GLY A 65 -3.33 -40.45 0.96
CA GLY A 65 -4.44 -40.99 0.17
C GLY A 65 -5.74 -41.26 0.96
N LYS A 66 -5.86 -40.70 2.17
CA LYS A 66 -7.00 -40.87 3.10
C LYS A 66 -8.01 -39.72 3.04
N ALA A 67 -7.71 -38.63 2.34
CA ALA A 67 -8.60 -37.50 2.17
C ALA A 67 -8.62 -36.99 0.73
N ASP A 68 -9.71 -36.32 0.35
CA ASP A 68 -9.88 -35.65 -0.95
C ASP A 68 -8.93 -34.44 -1.06
N PRO A 69 -8.43 -34.05 -2.24
CA PRO A 69 -7.68 -32.81 -2.41
C PRO A 69 -8.48 -31.56 -2.02
N ARG A 70 -9.81 -31.56 -2.12
CA ARG A 70 -10.65 -30.40 -1.81
C ARG A 70 -10.83 -30.23 -0.31
N ILE A 71 -10.29 -29.13 0.22
CA ILE A 71 -10.37 -28.79 1.65
C ILE A 71 -11.84 -28.55 2.06
N PRO A 72 -12.33 -29.21 3.12
CA PRO A 72 -13.71 -29.07 3.58
C PRO A 72 -13.94 -27.71 4.25
N ASN A 73 -15.16 -27.18 4.12
CA ASN A 73 -15.50 -25.82 4.55
C ASN A 73 -15.25 -25.55 6.05
N ASN A 74 -15.33 -26.57 6.90
CA ASN A 74 -15.08 -26.44 8.34
C ASN A 74 -13.59 -26.21 8.69
N LEU A 75 -12.68 -26.43 7.73
CA LEU A 75 -11.26 -26.10 7.83
C LEU A 75 -10.91 -24.78 7.14
N ILE A 76 -11.85 -24.14 6.44
CA ILE A 76 -11.61 -22.86 5.75
C ILE A 76 -12.03 -21.72 6.68
N PRO A 77 -11.19 -20.71 6.92
CA PRO A 77 -11.58 -19.55 7.71
C PRO A 77 -12.79 -18.82 7.10
N ASN A 78 -13.86 -18.67 7.87
CA ASN A 78 -15.09 -18.01 7.40
C ASN A 78 -14.89 -16.54 6.98
N GLY A 79 -13.82 -15.90 7.45
CA GLY A 79 -13.49 -14.50 7.15
C GLY A 79 -13.02 -14.24 5.73
N ILE A 80 -12.54 -15.27 5.01
CA ILE A 80 -11.97 -15.15 3.66
C ILE A 80 -12.90 -14.41 2.69
N ASP A 81 -12.31 -13.78 1.67
CA ASP A 81 -13.08 -13.13 0.61
C ASP A 81 -14.04 -14.13 -0.07
N PRO A 82 -15.34 -13.82 -0.19
CA PRO A 82 -16.32 -14.71 -0.83
C PRO A 82 -16.05 -15.01 -2.32
N GLY A 83 -15.17 -14.22 -2.96
CA GLY A 83 -14.68 -14.45 -4.31
C GLY A 83 -13.56 -15.50 -4.41
N ILE A 84 -13.08 -16.01 -3.28
CA ILE A 84 -12.15 -17.15 -3.18
C ILE A 84 -12.95 -18.37 -2.73
N ARG A 85 -12.94 -19.43 -3.53
CA ARG A 85 -13.78 -20.62 -3.31
C ARG A 85 -13.01 -21.88 -3.62
N ARG A 86 -13.55 -23.02 -3.19
CA ARG A 86 -13.06 -24.36 -3.55
C ARG A 86 -11.55 -24.48 -3.31
N LEU A 87 -11.10 -24.28 -2.07
CA LEU A 87 -9.69 -24.49 -1.75
C LEU A 87 -9.34 -25.97 -1.95
N TYR A 88 -8.20 -26.25 -2.56
CA TYR A 88 -7.74 -27.61 -2.83
C TYR A 88 -6.22 -27.74 -2.74
N LEU A 89 -5.78 -28.94 -2.42
CA LEU A 89 -4.39 -29.33 -2.28
C LEU A 89 -3.81 -29.72 -3.63
N GLN A 90 -2.55 -29.32 -3.85
CA GLN A 90 -1.76 -29.68 -5.01
C GLN A 90 -0.42 -30.26 -4.58
N ARG A 91 0.06 -31.24 -5.32
CA ARG A 91 1.45 -31.72 -5.22
C ARG A 91 2.38 -30.73 -5.94
N PRO A 92 3.67 -30.64 -5.57
CA PRO A 92 4.60 -29.68 -6.16
C PRO A 92 4.68 -29.70 -7.70
N GLU A 93 4.53 -30.87 -8.30
CA GLU A 93 4.54 -31.12 -9.75
C GLU A 93 3.28 -30.63 -10.46
N GLU A 94 2.16 -30.44 -9.74
CA GLU A 94 0.88 -29.96 -10.27
C GLU A 94 0.76 -28.43 -10.24
N ILE A 95 1.73 -27.75 -9.62
CA ILE A 95 1.68 -26.29 -9.45
C ILE A 95 2.07 -25.59 -10.75
N ASP A 96 1.12 -24.83 -11.29
CA ASP A 96 1.32 -23.83 -12.33
C ASP A 96 1.42 -22.43 -11.69
N PRO A 97 2.58 -21.74 -11.76
CA PRO A 97 2.73 -20.39 -11.24
C PRO A 97 1.72 -19.38 -11.80
N GLU A 98 1.24 -19.53 -13.03
CA GLU A 98 0.25 -18.62 -13.64
C GLU A 98 -1.12 -18.67 -12.92
N GLN A 99 -1.39 -19.75 -12.19
CA GLN A 99 -2.62 -19.94 -11.41
C GLN A 99 -2.47 -19.59 -9.93
N GLN A 100 -1.34 -19.00 -9.51
CA GLN A 100 -1.10 -18.66 -8.10
C GLN A 100 -1.37 -17.19 -7.77
N TRP A 101 -1.39 -16.30 -8.77
CA TRP A 101 -1.30 -14.85 -8.54
C TRP A 101 -2.55 -14.09 -8.99
N LEU A 102 -3.04 -13.24 -8.09
CA LEU A 102 -3.85 -12.08 -8.43
C LEU A 102 -2.90 -10.96 -8.87
N ILE A 103 -3.12 -10.39 -10.05
CA ILE A 103 -2.16 -9.48 -10.69
C ILE A 103 -2.81 -8.11 -10.92
N ARG A 104 -2.18 -7.05 -10.40
CA ARG A 104 -2.35 -5.67 -10.88
C ARG A 104 -1.11 -5.27 -11.64
N ARG A 105 -1.28 -4.91 -12.90
CA ARG A 105 -0.17 -4.52 -13.77
C ARG A 105 0.15 -3.04 -13.59
N ALA A 106 1.43 -2.70 -13.65
CA ALA A 106 1.83 -1.31 -13.88
C ALA A 106 1.32 -0.86 -15.24
N GLU A 107 0.70 0.31 -15.31
CA GLU A 107 0.10 0.85 -16.52
C GLU A 107 -0.02 2.38 -16.46
N THR A 108 -0.21 3.00 -17.62
CA THR A 108 -0.49 4.44 -17.67
C THR A 108 -1.95 4.69 -17.32
N ILE A 109 -2.20 5.77 -16.59
CA ILE A 109 -3.56 6.18 -16.24
C ILE A 109 -4.41 6.38 -17.51
N ASN A 110 -5.54 5.67 -17.57
CA ASN A 110 -6.59 5.87 -18.56
C ASN A 110 -7.88 6.33 -17.87
N LEU A 111 -8.21 7.62 -17.98
CA LEU A 111 -9.39 8.21 -17.33
C LEU A 111 -10.73 7.58 -17.76
N GLU A 112 -10.77 6.82 -18.86
CA GLU A 112 -11.97 6.09 -19.29
C GLU A 112 -12.04 4.67 -18.70
N ALA A 113 -10.94 4.16 -18.15
CA ALA A 113 -10.80 2.81 -17.62
C ALA A 113 -9.81 2.77 -16.44
N LEU A 114 -10.15 3.44 -15.35
CA LEU A 114 -9.36 3.47 -14.12
C LEU A 114 -9.43 2.17 -13.35
N HIS A 115 -8.29 1.74 -12.82
CA HIS A 115 -8.17 0.62 -11.90
C HIS A 115 -7.99 1.13 -10.46
N GLY A 116 -8.58 0.41 -9.51
CA GLY A 116 -8.39 0.56 -8.08
C GLY A 116 -7.99 -0.77 -7.46
N TYR A 117 -7.97 -0.88 -6.13
CA TYR A 117 -7.35 -2.01 -5.42
C TYR A 117 -5.92 -2.28 -5.94
N PHE A 118 -4.91 -1.65 -5.29
CA PHE A 118 -3.44 -1.67 -5.60
C PHE A 118 -2.98 -0.46 -6.43
N PRO A 119 -2.74 0.69 -5.77
CA PRO A 119 -3.04 1.97 -6.39
C PRO A 119 -1.82 2.77 -6.92
N ASP A 120 -0.58 2.25 -6.92
CA ASP A 120 0.53 2.88 -7.66
C ASP A 120 0.55 2.37 -9.12
N PRO A 121 0.27 3.21 -10.13
CA PRO A 121 0.28 2.79 -11.54
C PRO A 121 1.67 2.40 -12.04
N ASN A 122 2.74 2.75 -11.31
CA ASN A 122 4.12 2.42 -11.69
C ASN A 122 4.63 1.12 -11.04
N CYS A 123 3.74 0.38 -10.38
CA CYS A 123 4.03 -0.88 -9.71
C CYS A 123 3.17 -2.01 -10.27
N THR A 124 3.81 -3.13 -10.63
CA THR A 124 3.09 -4.40 -10.80
C THR A 124 3.01 -5.09 -9.44
N TYR A 125 1.80 -5.35 -8.96
CA TYR A 125 1.54 -6.09 -7.74
C TYR A 125 1.14 -7.52 -8.08
N LEU A 126 1.85 -8.48 -7.50
CA LEU A 126 1.44 -9.88 -7.46
C LEU A 126 1.01 -10.18 -6.03
N LYS A 127 -0.25 -10.57 -5.86
CA LYS A 127 -0.81 -11.01 -4.59
C LYS A 127 -1.10 -12.50 -4.70
N LEU A 128 -0.59 -13.31 -3.78
CA LEU A 128 -0.89 -14.74 -3.80
C LEU A 128 -2.41 -14.93 -3.63
N GLY A 129 -3.04 -15.69 -4.53
CA GLY A 129 -4.50 -15.86 -4.56
C GLY A 129 -5.04 -16.39 -3.23
N VAL A 130 -4.30 -17.31 -2.61
CA VAL A 130 -4.55 -17.81 -1.25
C VAL A 130 -3.22 -18.07 -0.54
N PHE A 131 -2.98 -17.35 0.57
CA PHE A 131 -1.88 -17.64 1.49
C PHE A 131 -2.43 -18.34 2.75
N TYR A 132 -2.48 -19.67 2.70
CA TYR A 132 -3.05 -20.49 3.77
C TYR A 132 -2.20 -21.75 4.01
N ALA A 133 -1.80 -21.97 5.25
CA ALA A 133 -1.00 -23.11 5.70
C ALA A 133 -0.99 -23.16 7.24
N PRO A 134 -0.79 -24.33 7.85
CA PRO A 134 -0.66 -24.47 9.29
C PRO A 134 0.68 -23.89 9.78
N PHE A 135 0.70 -23.45 11.04
CA PHE A 135 1.93 -23.13 11.77
C PHE A 135 2.90 -24.32 11.74
N GLY A 136 4.21 -24.02 11.83
CA GLY A 136 5.29 -24.98 11.64
C GLY A 136 5.63 -25.26 10.18
N SER A 137 4.73 -24.94 9.23
CA SER A 137 5.06 -25.05 7.81
C SER A 137 6.10 -24.01 7.39
N ARG A 138 6.87 -24.34 6.36
CA ARG A 138 7.75 -23.41 5.65
C ARG A 138 7.20 -23.10 4.28
N VAL A 139 7.15 -21.82 3.93
CA VAL A 139 6.83 -21.31 2.60
C VAL A 139 8.11 -21.20 1.78
N PHE A 140 8.05 -21.58 0.52
CA PHE A 140 9.12 -21.42 -0.46
C PHE A 140 8.61 -20.59 -1.64
N ILE A 141 9.41 -19.60 -2.03
CA ILE A 141 9.12 -18.70 -3.15
C ILE A 141 10.33 -18.71 -4.06
N GLU A 142 10.17 -19.23 -5.26
CA GLU A 142 11.24 -19.40 -6.24
C GLU A 142 10.96 -18.56 -7.47
N GLY A 143 11.94 -17.80 -7.92
CA GLY A 143 11.75 -16.95 -9.08
C GLY A 143 13.04 -16.37 -9.61
N GLN A 144 12.89 -15.44 -10.54
CA GLN A 144 13.96 -14.62 -11.07
C GLN A 144 13.79 -13.20 -10.58
N PHE A 145 14.91 -12.56 -10.23
CA PHE A 145 14.94 -11.13 -9.99
C PHE A 145 14.32 -10.40 -11.19
N PRO A 146 13.30 -9.52 -11.06
CA PRO A 146 12.72 -8.82 -12.22
C PRO A 146 13.65 -7.70 -12.73
N HIS A 147 13.56 -7.32 -14.00
CA HIS A 147 14.17 -6.08 -14.49
C HIS A 147 13.34 -4.87 -14.05
N SER A 148 13.58 -4.42 -12.84
CA SER A 148 12.94 -3.23 -12.25
C SER A 148 13.95 -2.41 -11.46
N ARG A 149 13.52 -1.26 -10.95
CA ARG A 149 14.33 -0.47 -10.01
C ARG A 149 14.30 -1.07 -8.62
N PHE A 150 13.15 -1.59 -8.22
CA PHE A 150 12.96 -2.19 -6.91
C PHE A 150 11.99 -3.38 -6.99
N PHE A 151 12.22 -4.40 -6.16
CA PHE A 151 11.17 -5.32 -5.75
C PHE A 151 11.25 -5.72 -4.28
N ASP A 152 10.11 -6.13 -3.73
CA ASP A 152 10.03 -6.79 -2.43
C ASP A 152 9.18 -8.07 -2.48
N ILE A 153 9.35 -8.87 -1.43
CA ILE A 153 8.42 -9.91 -1.02
C ILE A 153 7.97 -9.56 0.40
N GLN A 154 6.66 -9.56 0.67
CA GLN A 154 6.14 -9.33 2.02
C GLN A 154 5.04 -10.32 2.36
N ALA A 155 5.08 -10.89 3.57
CA ALA A 155 4.07 -11.81 4.07
C ALA A 155 3.43 -11.28 5.35
N SER A 156 2.17 -11.63 5.60
CA SER A 156 1.48 -11.28 6.86
C SER A 156 2.33 -11.67 8.08
N PRO A 157 2.35 -10.82 9.13
CA PRO A 157 3.21 -11.02 10.28
C PRO A 157 2.92 -12.35 10.99
N SER A 158 3.90 -12.87 11.74
CA SER A 158 3.68 -14.01 12.63
C SER A 158 2.50 -13.75 13.57
N PHE A 159 1.83 -14.82 13.98
CA PHE A 159 0.52 -14.70 14.61
C PHE A 159 0.62 -14.13 16.03
N ASP A 160 0.13 -12.90 16.23
CA ASP A 160 -0.11 -12.29 17.54
C ASP A 160 -1.57 -11.81 17.59
N PRO A 161 -2.40 -12.35 18.50
CA PRO A 161 -3.83 -12.02 18.60
C PRO A 161 -4.11 -10.59 19.07
N ARG A 162 -3.09 -9.81 19.45
CA ARG A 162 -3.20 -8.39 19.75
C ARG A 162 -3.16 -7.51 18.50
N ILE A 163 -2.69 -8.04 17.38
CA ILE A 163 -2.62 -7.32 16.12
C ILE A 163 -3.71 -7.85 15.20
N TYR A 164 -4.55 -6.94 14.67
CA TYR A 164 -5.64 -7.33 13.79
C TYR A 164 -5.22 -7.14 12.33
N TYR A 165 -5.67 -8.04 11.48
CA TYR A 165 -5.39 -8.03 10.05
C TYR A 165 -6.72 -8.13 9.30
N TYR A 166 -7.51 -7.07 9.44
CA TYR A 166 -8.91 -7.01 9.03
C TYR A 166 -9.04 -6.87 7.50
N ASP A 167 -9.76 -7.82 6.88
CA ASP A 167 -10.01 -7.94 5.43
C ASP A 167 -8.72 -7.83 4.59
N LYS A 168 -7.57 -8.18 5.20
CA LYS A 168 -6.22 -8.02 4.65
C LYS A 168 -5.94 -6.61 4.10
N SER A 169 -6.64 -5.62 4.63
CA SER A 169 -6.63 -4.23 4.17
C SER A 169 -6.16 -3.28 5.27
N PHE A 170 -6.47 -3.60 6.54
CA PHE A 170 -6.11 -2.77 7.69
C PHE A 170 -5.48 -3.62 8.79
N GLY A 171 -4.41 -3.11 9.40
CA GLY A 171 -3.65 -3.89 10.36
C GLY A 171 -2.16 -3.58 10.32
N ALA A 172 -1.36 -4.37 11.04
CA ALA A 172 0.08 -4.19 11.04
C ALA A 172 0.71 -4.52 9.68
N GLY A 173 1.86 -3.89 9.42
CA GLY A 173 2.65 -4.13 8.23
C GLY A 173 3.09 -5.59 8.11
N GLU A 174 3.17 -6.03 6.86
CA GLU A 174 3.73 -7.32 6.48
C GLU A 174 5.24 -7.36 6.75
N VAL A 175 5.76 -8.55 7.06
CA VAL A 175 7.20 -8.77 7.27
C VAL A 175 7.88 -8.82 5.89
N PRO A 176 8.84 -7.91 5.61
CA PRO A 176 9.40 -7.77 4.27
C PRO A 176 10.75 -8.47 4.08
N ILE A 177 11.07 -8.73 2.82
CA ILE A 177 12.43 -8.93 2.32
C ILE A 177 12.61 -8.05 1.07
N ALA A 178 13.55 -7.11 1.14
CA ALA A 178 13.93 -6.27 0.01
C ALA A 178 14.83 -7.03 -0.98
N ASP A 179 14.76 -6.64 -2.25
CA ASP A 179 15.57 -7.16 -3.35
C ASP A 179 17.05 -7.40 -3.03
N VAL A 180 17.71 -6.36 -2.52
CA VAL A 180 19.15 -6.27 -2.25
C VAL A 180 19.59 -7.20 -1.11
N ASP A 181 18.66 -7.53 -0.20
CA ASP A 181 18.91 -8.43 0.94
C ASP A 181 18.89 -9.91 0.55
N ILE A 182 18.26 -10.25 -0.58
CA ILE A 182 18.14 -11.63 -1.03
C ILE A 182 19.50 -12.11 -1.53
N ASP A 183 20.00 -13.18 -0.93
CA ASP A 183 21.11 -13.92 -1.49
C ASP A 183 20.64 -14.74 -2.70
N PRO A 184 21.26 -14.54 -3.87
CA PRO A 184 20.89 -15.26 -5.07
C PRO A 184 21.24 -16.76 -4.90
N LEU A 185 20.63 -17.65 -5.69
CA LEU A 185 21.05 -19.06 -5.69
C LEU A 185 22.52 -19.19 -6.12
N SER A 186 23.14 -20.33 -5.82
CA SER A 186 24.54 -20.58 -6.21
C SER A 186 24.79 -20.29 -7.70
N ARG A 187 25.86 -19.55 -8.00
CA ARG A 187 26.24 -19.09 -9.35
C ARG A 187 25.22 -18.16 -10.02
N GLN A 188 24.28 -17.59 -9.28
CA GLN A 188 23.37 -16.54 -9.74
C GLN A 188 23.81 -15.17 -9.20
N VAL A 189 23.31 -14.11 -9.83
CA VAL A 189 23.60 -12.71 -9.53
C VAL A 189 22.36 -12.06 -8.95
N ASN A 190 22.52 -11.28 -7.88
CA ASN A 190 21.50 -10.33 -7.44
C ASN A 190 21.77 -8.97 -8.13
N PRO A 191 20.95 -8.55 -9.10
CA PRO A 191 21.15 -7.33 -9.89
C PRO A 191 20.80 -6.04 -9.14
N PHE A 192 20.21 -6.13 -7.93
CA PHE A 192 19.73 -4.97 -7.18
C PHE A 192 20.78 -4.38 -6.23
N ARG A 193 21.90 -5.09 -5.99
CA ARG A 193 23.04 -4.61 -5.20
C ARG A 193 23.79 -3.51 -5.94
N VAL A 194 24.28 -2.50 -5.23
CA VAL A 194 25.10 -1.42 -5.82
C VAL A 194 26.31 -2.02 -6.55
N GLY A 195 26.55 -1.55 -7.76
CA GLY A 195 27.63 -2.02 -8.64
C GLY A 195 27.32 -3.31 -9.39
N ALA A 196 26.25 -4.04 -9.06
CA ALA A 196 25.91 -5.29 -9.73
C ALA A 196 25.46 -5.06 -11.18
N ASN A 197 25.72 -6.04 -12.05
CA ASN A 197 25.22 -6.06 -13.41
C ASN A 197 23.70 -6.29 -13.42
N ARG A 198 22.94 -5.26 -13.81
CA ARG A 198 21.47 -5.32 -13.89
C ARG A 198 20.95 -6.18 -15.04
N ASN A 199 21.79 -6.45 -16.02
CA ASN A 199 21.48 -7.23 -17.21
C ASN A 199 21.95 -8.69 -17.11
N ALA A 200 22.41 -9.13 -15.93
CA ALA A 200 22.76 -10.53 -15.69
C ALA A 200 21.57 -11.46 -16.01
N THR A 201 21.82 -12.56 -16.71
CA THR A 201 20.79 -13.54 -17.11
C THR A 201 20.63 -14.66 -16.10
N ASN A 202 21.70 -15.01 -15.38
CA ASN A 202 21.72 -15.92 -14.24
C ASN A 202 21.27 -15.17 -12.97
N ARG A 203 19.96 -15.13 -12.72
CA ARG A 203 19.35 -14.25 -11.69
C ARG A 203 18.26 -14.92 -10.86
N ASN A 204 18.40 -16.21 -10.59
CA ASN A 204 17.42 -16.96 -9.80
C ASN A 204 17.59 -16.72 -8.28
N TYR A 205 16.48 -16.71 -7.55
CA TYR A 205 16.43 -16.63 -6.09
C TYR A 205 15.49 -17.68 -5.50
N ARG A 206 15.67 -17.95 -4.20
CA ARG A 206 14.71 -18.66 -3.35
C ARG A 206 14.59 -17.94 -2.02
N VAL A 207 13.38 -17.57 -1.64
CA VAL A 207 13.04 -16.98 -0.34
C VAL A 207 12.17 -17.94 0.45
N THR A 208 12.30 -17.92 1.77
CA THR A 208 11.49 -18.72 2.68
C THR A 208 10.84 -17.88 3.78
N PHE A 209 9.67 -18.35 4.22
CA PHE A 209 9.04 -17.89 5.45
C PHE A 209 8.70 -19.09 6.35
N ASP A 210 9.14 -19.06 7.59
CA ASP A 210 8.69 -20.02 8.62
C ASP A 210 7.38 -19.52 9.22
N LEU A 211 6.35 -20.36 9.30
CA LEU A 211 5.04 -19.96 9.79
C LEU A 211 4.92 -20.23 11.29
N ALA A 212 4.74 -19.19 12.11
CA ALA A 212 4.75 -19.34 13.56
C ALA A 212 3.78 -18.41 14.29
N VAL A 213 3.49 -18.78 15.53
CA VAL A 213 2.86 -17.94 16.54
C VAL A 213 3.93 -17.14 17.25
N GLY A 214 3.67 -15.86 17.50
CA GLY A 214 4.51 -14.98 18.29
C GLY A 214 4.62 -13.58 17.72
N ASN A 215 5.29 -12.71 18.46
CA ASN A 215 5.47 -11.33 18.09
C ASN A 215 6.46 -11.20 16.91
N ALA A 216 6.01 -10.57 15.83
CA ALA A 216 6.77 -10.52 14.58
C ALA A 216 8.12 -9.80 14.70
N THR A 217 8.26 -8.80 15.57
CA THR A 217 9.52 -8.07 15.73
C THR A 217 10.54 -8.84 16.56
N GLN A 218 10.07 -9.66 17.50
CA GLN A 218 10.93 -10.58 18.24
C GLN A 218 11.43 -11.72 17.35
N LEU A 219 10.56 -12.27 16.51
CA LEU A 219 10.87 -13.37 15.59
C LEU A 219 11.64 -12.92 14.34
N ASN A 220 11.59 -11.63 14.00
CA ASN A 220 12.31 -11.03 12.88
C ASN A 220 13.14 -9.83 13.35
N PRO A 221 14.39 -10.01 13.81
CA PRO A 221 15.22 -8.91 14.30
C PRO A 221 15.44 -7.77 13.30
N GLY A 222 15.35 -8.05 11.99
CA GLY A 222 15.44 -7.06 10.91
C GLY A 222 14.15 -6.27 10.67
N PHE A 223 13.01 -6.72 11.18
CA PHE A 223 11.73 -6.03 11.07
C PHE A 223 11.63 -4.95 12.14
N ARG A 224 12.40 -3.87 11.96
CA ARG A 224 12.46 -2.74 12.89
C ARG A 224 12.73 -1.41 12.18
N PRO A 225 12.22 -0.30 12.74
CA PRO A 225 12.48 1.06 12.27
C PRO A 225 13.98 1.39 12.20
N PRO A 226 14.37 2.36 11.35
CA PRO A 226 13.61 2.89 10.22
C PRO A 226 13.82 2.06 8.95
N PHE A 227 14.61 0.98 9.02
CA PHE A 227 15.15 0.33 7.83
C PHE A 227 14.34 -0.88 7.39
N TYR A 228 13.88 -1.72 8.32
CA TYR A 228 13.17 -2.96 7.99
C TYR A 228 13.98 -3.89 7.07
N ARG A 229 15.30 -3.93 7.28
CA ARG A 229 16.29 -4.62 6.45
C ARG A 229 17.04 -5.65 7.28
N ALA A 230 17.31 -6.80 6.66
CA ALA A 230 18.26 -7.78 7.14
C ALA A 230 18.67 -8.66 5.96
N ARG A 231 19.96 -8.86 5.75
CA ARG A 231 20.43 -9.75 4.69
C ARG A 231 19.98 -11.19 4.95
N GLY A 232 19.67 -11.91 3.89
CA GLY A 232 19.33 -13.33 3.90
C GLY A 232 17.88 -13.61 3.52
N ASN A 233 17.62 -14.88 3.24
CA ASN A 233 16.45 -15.31 2.49
C ASN A 233 15.27 -15.77 3.36
N ASN A 234 15.41 -15.79 4.69
CA ASN A 234 14.39 -16.31 5.59
C ASN A 234 13.80 -15.24 6.50
N ARG A 235 12.50 -15.33 6.76
CA ARG A 235 11.75 -14.56 7.75
C ARG A 235 10.71 -15.46 8.43
N VAL A 236 10.05 -14.94 9.46
CA VAL A 236 8.95 -15.61 10.16
C VAL A 236 7.65 -14.85 9.92
N ALA A 237 6.60 -15.56 9.51
CA ALA A 237 5.29 -15.02 9.11
C ALA A 237 4.15 -15.89 9.67
N ALA A 238 2.91 -15.61 9.27
CA ALA A 238 1.78 -16.52 9.47
C ALA A 238 0.84 -16.50 8.27
N ALA A 239 0.28 -17.67 7.93
CA ALA A 239 -0.75 -17.82 6.90
C ALA A 239 -2.17 -17.98 7.48
N ILE A 240 -2.30 -17.86 8.80
CA ILE A 240 -3.56 -17.75 9.54
C ILE A 240 -3.57 -16.36 10.16
N ALA A 241 -4.65 -15.62 9.97
CA ALA A 241 -4.79 -14.25 10.44
C ALA A 241 -6.01 -14.07 11.34
N TYR A 242 -5.89 -13.17 12.31
CA TYR A 242 -6.98 -12.75 13.19
C TYR A 242 -7.46 -11.36 12.81
N GLN A 243 -8.76 -11.22 12.55
CA GLN A 243 -9.36 -10.01 11.99
C GLN A 243 -9.88 -9.03 13.06
N GLY A 244 -9.91 -9.44 14.33
CA GLY A 244 -10.48 -8.63 15.40
C GLY A 244 -12.00 -8.41 15.27
N PRO A 245 -12.53 -7.34 15.91
CA PRO A 245 -13.97 -7.18 16.13
C PRO A 245 -14.77 -6.99 14.85
N TRP A 246 -14.20 -6.35 13.83
CA TRP A 246 -14.90 -6.11 12.55
C TRP A 246 -14.99 -7.35 11.67
N GLY A 247 -14.17 -8.37 11.93
CA GLY A 247 -14.36 -9.69 11.34
C GLY A 247 -15.71 -10.29 11.73
N ALA A 248 -16.13 -10.12 13.00
CA ALA A 248 -17.39 -10.65 13.54
C ALA A 248 -18.57 -9.67 13.47
N ASN A 249 -18.33 -8.36 13.57
CA ASN A 249 -19.38 -7.35 13.62
C ASN A 249 -19.99 -7.11 12.23
N ARG A 250 -21.28 -7.41 12.03
CA ARG A 250 -22.01 -7.19 10.76
C ARG A 250 -22.46 -5.74 10.53
N ARG A 251 -22.52 -4.92 11.59
CA ARG A 251 -23.00 -3.54 11.54
C ARG A 251 -21.90 -2.59 11.08
N HIS A 252 -20.69 -2.76 11.61
CA HIS A 252 -19.56 -1.87 11.35
C HIS A 252 -18.42 -2.55 10.58
N GLY A 253 -18.38 -3.88 10.60
CA GLY A 253 -17.44 -4.71 9.86
C GLY A 253 -18.13 -5.56 8.78
N HIS A 254 -17.43 -6.57 8.27
CA HIS A 254 -18.01 -7.46 7.26
C HIS A 254 -18.76 -8.64 7.90
N GLY A 255 -18.50 -8.93 9.18
CA GLY A 255 -19.22 -9.93 9.98
C GLY A 255 -19.24 -11.35 9.39
N ARG A 256 -18.14 -11.75 8.74
CA ARG A 256 -17.95 -13.07 8.11
C ARG A 256 -17.28 -14.06 9.06
N GLY A 257 -16.44 -13.58 9.98
CA GLY A 257 -15.71 -14.38 10.95
C GLY A 257 -14.44 -13.69 11.40
N VAL A 258 -13.92 -14.07 12.57
CA VAL A 258 -12.69 -13.50 13.14
C VAL A 258 -11.41 -14.13 12.57
N TRP A 259 -11.52 -15.26 11.87
CA TRP A 259 -10.41 -15.96 11.24
C TRP A 259 -10.37 -15.68 9.74
N ASP A 260 -9.18 -15.37 9.21
CA ASP A 260 -8.90 -15.30 7.78
C ASP A 260 -7.59 -16.07 7.49
N THR A 261 -7.33 -16.24 6.21
CA THR A 261 -6.02 -16.55 5.62
C THR A 261 -5.07 -15.35 5.77
N GLY A 262 -3.77 -15.61 5.69
CA GLY A 262 -2.75 -14.56 5.62
C GLY A 262 -2.73 -13.86 4.26
N ASP A 263 -1.70 -13.04 4.04
CA ASP A 263 -1.43 -12.41 2.76
C ASP A 263 0.04 -12.52 2.35
N LEU A 264 0.30 -12.54 1.04
CA LEU A 264 1.65 -12.59 0.48
C LEU A 264 1.71 -11.76 -0.80
N TRP A 265 2.66 -10.84 -0.83
CA TRP A 265 2.83 -9.84 -1.87
C TRP A 265 4.22 -9.87 -2.49
N LEU A 266 4.27 -9.72 -3.80
CA LEU A 266 5.45 -9.26 -4.53
C LEU A 266 5.10 -7.95 -5.24
N ARG A 267 6.03 -6.99 -5.24
CA ARG A 267 5.80 -5.68 -5.88
C ARG A 267 6.97 -5.30 -6.75
N TYR A 268 6.73 -4.99 -8.02
CA TYR A 268 7.76 -4.59 -8.99
C TYR A 268 7.59 -3.11 -9.32
N TYR A 269 8.43 -2.26 -8.72
CA TYR A 269 8.37 -0.81 -8.93
C TYR A 269 9.31 -0.38 -10.05
N ALA A 270 8.83 0.52 -10.92
CA ALA A 270 9.63 1.15 -11.97
C ALA A 270 10.37 0.13 -12.85
N ILE A 271 9.59 -0.78 -13.46
CA ILE A 271 10.05 -1.83 -14.41
C ILE A 271 10.81 -1.21 -15.59
N ASP A 272 11.85 -1.84 -16.13
CA ASP A 272 12.57 -1.26 -17.28
C ASP A 272 11.64 -1.13 -18.51
N LYS A 273 11.71 0.00 -19.24
CA LYS A 273 10.75 0.35 -20.31
C LYS A 273 10.72 -0.66 -21.47
N ASN A 274 11.82 -1.38 -21.70
CA ASN A 274 11.92 -2.40 -22.75
C ASN A 274 11.49 -3.80 -22.29
N LYS A 275 10.85 -3.92 -21.11
CA LYS A 275 10.39 -5.18 -20.53
C LYS A 275 8.87 -5.18 -20.40
N ASN A 276 8.29 -6.38 -20.36
CA ASN A 276 6.88 -6.53 -20.06
C ASN A 276 6.58 -6.14 -18.58
N VAL A 277 5.31 -6.10 -18.22
CA VAL A 277 4.83 -5.74 -16.88
C VAL A 277 5.33 -6.64 -15.74
N PHE A 278 5.97 -7.77 -16.04
CA PHE A 278 6.59 -8.66 -15.06
C PHE A 278 8.11 -8.46 -14.96
N GLY A 279 8.65 -7.41 -15.59
CA GLY A 279 10.10 -7.18 -15.62
C GLY A 279 10.85 -8.20 -16.46
N GLY A 280 10.20 -8.80 -17.46
CA GLY A 280 10.81 -9.73 -18.41
C GLY A 280 11.25 -11.07 -17.82
N VAL A 281 10.62 -11.49 -16.72
CA VAL A 281 10.86 -12.79 -16.07
C VAL A 281 9.54 -13.55 -15.87
N PRO A 282 9.58 -14.89 -15.70
CA PRO A 282 8.40 -15.68 -15.37
C PRO A 282 7.82 -15.33 -14.00
N LEU A 283 6.53 -15.65 -13.78
CA LEU A 283 5.93 -15.55 -12.45
C LEU A 283 6.62 -16.53 -11.48
N PRO A 284 6.83 -16.11 -10.21
CA PRO A 284 7.47 -16.96 -9.22
C PRO A 284 6.55 -18.10 -8.80
N LYS A 285 7.15 -19.25 -8.47
CA LYS A 285 6.48 -20.43 -7.94
C LYS A 285 6.45 -20.39 -6.42
N VAL A 286 5.28 -20.66 -5.84
CA VAL A 286 5.12 -20.79 -4.38
C VAL A 286 4.73 -22.22 -4.01
N TYR A 287 5.32 -22.76 -2.95
CA TYR A 287 4.87 -24.01 -2.33
C TYR A 287 5.18 -24.03 -0.84
N TYR A 288 4.60 -24.97 -0.12
CA TYR A 288 4.79 -25.16 1.32
C TYR A 288 5.49 -26.50 1.60
N ALA A 289 6.13 -26.61 2.76
CA ALA A 289 6.55 -27.87 3.34
C ALA A 289 6.09 -27.95 4.80
N LEU A 290 5.56 -29.12 5.20
CA LEU A 290 5.27 -29.45 6.59
C LEU A 290 6.57 -29.66 7.39
N PRO A 291 6.52 -29.67 8.74
CA PRO A 291 7.66 -29.99 9.58
C PRO A 291 8.33 -31.34 9.27
N ASP A 292 7.57 -32.31 8.75
CA ASP A 292 8.07 -33.63 8.33
C ASP A 292 8.69 -33.64 6.93
N GLY A 293 8.78 -32.48 6.26
CA GLY A 293 9.42 -32.31 4.96
C GLY A 293 8.51 -32.55 3.76
N ARG A 294 7.28 -33.04 3.94
CA ARG A 294 6.33 -33.24 2.84
C ARG A 294 5.89 -31.91 2.25
N ARG A 295 5.88 -31.82 0.91
CA ARG A 295 5.62 -30.58 0.17
C ARG A 295 4.23 -30.58 -0.46
N TYR A 296 3.60 -29.41 -0.49
CA TYR A 296 2.26 -29.20 -1.02
C TYR A 296 2.04 -27.74 -1.40
N TYR A 297 0.89 -27.46 -1.99
CA TYR A 297 0.36 -26.11 -2.11
C TYR A 297 -1.15 -26.13 -1.88
N ILE A 298 -1.70 -25.03 -1.37
CA ILE A 298 -3.15 -24.82 -1.27
C ILE A 298 -3.52 -23.77 -2.31
N ASN A 299 -4.32 -24.18 -3.30
CA ASN A 299 -4.85 -23.30 -4.33
C ASN A 299 -6.36 -23.14 -4.16
N ALA A 300 -6.98 -22.25 -4.95
CA ALA A 300 -8.40 -21.98 -4.92
C ALA A 300 -8.90 -21.43 -6.26
N ASP A 301 -10.22 -21.50 -6.47
CA ASP A 301 -10.90 -20.70 -7.47
C ASP A 301 -11.07 -19.27 -6.95
N PHE A 302 -10.22 -18.36 -7.41
CA PHE A 302 -10.30 -16.93 -7.15
C PHE A 302 -10.71 -16.12 -8.40
N SER A 303 -11.32 -16.77 -9.40
CA SER A 303 -11.73 -16.12 -10.65
C SER A 303 -12.71 -14.96 -10.42
N GLN A 304 -13.62 -15.08 -9.45
CA GLN A 304 -14.54 -14.00 -9.08
C GLN A 304 -13.82 -12.82 -8.45
N LEU A 305 -12.83 -13.08 -7.59
CA LEU A 305 -11.98 -12.04 -7.02
C LEU A 305 -11.17 -11.36 -8.12
N GLN A 306 -10.52 -12.14 -9.01
CA GLN A 306 -9.77 -11.62 -10.16
C GLN A 306 -10.65 -10.74 -11.06
N ALA A 307 -11.86 -11.19 -11.40
CA ALA A 307 -12.80 -10.43 -12.19
C ALA A 307 -13.18 -9.12 -11.49
N ARG A 308 -13.40 -9.14 -10.17
CA ARG A 308 -13.75 -7.96 -9.38
C ARG A 308 -12.61 -6.94 -9.33
N VAL A 309 -11.38 -7.38 -9.06
CA VAL A 309 -10.22 -6.47 -9.03
C VAL A 309 -9.85 -6.00 -10.44
N SER A 310 -10.10 -6.79 -11.49
CA SER A 310 -9.81 -6.37 -12.87
C SER A 310 -10.82 -5.37 -13.43
N ARG A 311 -11.93 -5.09 -12.72
CA ARG A 311 -12.90 -4.07 -13.14
C ARG A 311 -12.24 -2.72 -13.29
N THR A 312 -12.74 -1.99 -14.26
CA THR A 312 -12.42 -0.58 -14.47
C THR A 312 -13.64 0.28 -14.24
N ILE A 313 -13.39 1.55 -13.95
CA ILE A 313 -14.41 2.59 -13.89
C ILE A 313 -13.95 3.78 -14.72
N ARG A 314 -14.90 4.52 -15.29
CA ARG A 314 -14.60 5.85 -15.81
C ARG A 314 -14.31 6.80 -14.66
N ALA A 315 -13.34 7.71 -14.84
CA ALA A 315 -13.09 8.80 -13.92
C ALA A 315 -14.38 9.62 -13.73
N ARG A 316 -14.78 9.78 -12.47
CA ARG A 316 -16.00 10.49 -12.11
C ARG A 316 -15.88 11.96 -12.47
N ARG A 317 -16.91 12.49 -13.13
CA ARG A 317 -17.04 13.93 -13.37
C ARG A 317 -17.74 14.59 -12.19
N THR A 318 -17.11 15.60 -11.61
CA THR A 318 -17.71 16.46 -10.58
C THR A 318 -17.47 17.92 -10.91
N TRP A 319 -18.30 18.79 -10.35
CA TRP A 319 -18.18 20.23 -10.56
C TRP A 319 -16.90 20.76 -9.91
N PRO A 320 -16.12 21.62 -10.60
CA PRO A 320 -14.95 22.25 -10.01
C PRO A 320 -15.30 22.90 -8.67
N MET A 321 -14.39 22.79 -7.71
CA MET A 321 -14.60 23.25 -6.35
C MET A 321 -13.31 23.86 -5.82
N GLU A 322 -13.42 25.03 -5.19
CA GLU A 322 -12.31 25.65 -4.50
C GLU A 322 -11.84 24.77 -3.31
N PRO A 323 -10.54 24.77 -2.96
CA PRO A 323 -10.05 24.07 -1.77
C PRO A 323 -10.82 24.46 -0.50
N PRO A 324 -11.38 23.48 0.25
CA PRO A 324 -11.99 23.75 1.53
C PRO A 324 -10.95 24.23 2.54
N ALA A 325 -11.39 24.91 3.62
CA ALA A 325 -10.50 25.56 4.59
C ALA A 325 -9.33 24.69 5.08
N PHE A 326 -9.55 23.39 5.29
CA PHE A 326 -8.52 22.47 5.79
C PHE A 326 -7.48 22.01 4.74
N TRP A 327 -7.63 22.41 3.46
CA TRP A 327 -6.71 22.17 2.34
C TRP A 327 -6.15 23.46 1.71
N GLN A 328 -6.47 24.63 2.27
CA GLN A 328 -6.06 25.94 1.75
C GLN A 328 -4.55 26.23 1.93
N ALA A 329 -4.15 27.46 1.61
CA ALA A 329 -2.78 27.95 1.55
C ALA A 329 -1.87 27.53 2.70
N GLY A 330 -2.37 27.48 3.95
CA GLY A 330 -1.56 27.09 5.11
C GLY A 330 -1.40 25.59 5.36
N ALA A 331 -2.26 24.74 4.77
CA ALA A 331 -2.29 23.32 5.08
C ALA A 331 -1.18 22.58 4.33
N GLY A 332 -0.30 21.86 5.02
CA GLY A 332 0.76 21.05 4.41
C GLY A 332 0.36 19.59 4.18
N TRP A 333 1.26 18.69 4.55
CA TRP A 333 1.14 17.25 4.38
C TRP A 333 0.93 16.54 5.73
N ASP A 334 0.33 15.36 5.68
CA ASP A 334 0.16 14.44 6.81
C ASP A 334 0.95 13.17 6.55
N LYS A 335 1.61 12.61 7.57
CA LYS A 335 2.29 11.32 7.42
C LYS A 335 1.31 10.17 7.66
N GLN A 336 1.32 9.16 6.80
CA GLN A 336 0.48 7.99 6.95
C GLN A 336 1.13 6.95 7.87
N PHE A 337 0.39 6.50 8.88
CA PHE A 337 0.74 5.34 9.72
C PHE A 337 -0.24 4.17 9.55
N GLY A 338 -1.25 4.32 8.71
CA GLY A 338 -2.26 3.29 8.48
C GLY A 338 -3.33 3.79 7.53
N ILE A 339 -3.78 2.94 6.61
CA ILE A 339 -4.86 3.30 5.69
C ILE A 339 -6.14 3.64 6.46
N PHE A 340 -6.48 2.82 7.47
CA PHE A 340 -7.68 3.05 8.29
C PHE A 340 -7.58 4.34 9.11
N LEU A 341 -6.46 4.57 9.82
CA LEU A 341 -6.22 5.83 10.54
C LEU A 341 -6.33 7.05 9.61
N ASN A 342 -5.79 6.97 8.40
CA ASN A 342 -5.85 8.09 7.48
C ASN A 342 -7.27 8.36 6.97
N ILE A 343 -8.03 7.31 6.59
CA ILE A 343 -9.44 7.45 6.18
C ILE A 343 -10.24 8.09 7.31
N THR A 344 -10.12 7.58 8.53
CA THR A 344 -10.83 8.10 9.70
C THR A 344 -10.42 9.52 10.05
N THR A 345 -9.14 9.86 9.95
CA THR A 345 -8.63 11.22 10.13
C THR A 345 -9.17 12.18 9.07
N GLY A 346 -9.16 11.78 7.80
CA GLY A 346 -9.71 12.58 6.70
C GLY A 346 -11.20 12.85 6.88
N LEU A 347 -11.97 11.80 7.19
CA LEU A 347 -13.40 11.92 7.49
C LEU A 347 -13.65 12.82 8.71
N ALA A 348 -12.83 12.70 9.76
CA ALA A 348 -12.99 13.49 10.97
C ALA A 348 -12.83 14.99 10.67
N ARG A 349 -11.85 15.35 9.82
CA ARG A 349 -11.65 16.73 9.37
C ARG A 349 -12.80 17.24 8.50
N VAL A 350 -13.31 16.41 7.58
CA VAL A 350 -14.46 16.76 6.73
C VAL A 350 -15.73 16.97 7.56
N LEU A 351 -15.95 16.13 8.57
CA LEU A 351 -17.13 16.15 9.43
C LEU A 351 -16.96 17.02 10.69
N ASN A 352 -15.83 17.73 10.81
CA ASN A 352 -15.49 18.56 11.97
C ASN A 352 -15.52 17.82 13.33
N VAL A 353 -15.14 16.54 13.33
CA VAL A 353 -14.93 15.73 14.54
C VAL A 353 -13.51 15.98 15.06
N ASN A 354 -13.40 16.78 16.13
CA ASN A 354 -12.11 17.21 16.68
C ASN A 354 -11.57 16.31 17.80
N ASP A 355 -12.32 15.29 18.23
CA ASP A 355 -11.86 14.34 19.25
C ASP A 355 -10.82 13.37 18.66
N LYS A 356 -9.56 13.78 18.72
CA LYS A 356 -8.42 12.97 18.26
C LYS A 356 -8.23 11.70 19.10
N GLN A 357 -8.61 11.71 20.38
CA GLN A 357 -8.50 10.52 21.23
C GLN A 357 -9.47 9.44 20.76
N TYR A 358 -10.69 9.83 20.44
CA TYR A 358 -11.66 8.95 19.82
C TYR A 358 -11.13 8.32 18.52
N ILE A 359 -10.53 9.10 17.62
CA ILE A 359 -9.93 8.57 16.37
C ILE A 359 -8.83 7.54 16.64
N ARG A 360 -7.93 7.83 17.60
CA ARG A 360 -6.88 6.87 18.00
C ARG A 360 -7.46 5.60 18.61
N ASN A 361 -8.48 5.72 19.45
CA ASN A 361 -9.15 4.58 20.07
C ASN A 361 -9.88 3.73 19.01
N LEU A 362 -10.49 4.36 18.02
CA LEU A 362 -11.14 3.69 16.90
C LEU A 362 -10.11 2.89 16.08
N ASP A 363 -8.98 3.50 15.69
CA ASP A 363 -7.91 2.80 14.99
C ASP A 363 -7.39 1.59 15.78
N ARG A 364 -7.16 1.77 17.08
CA ARG A 364 -6.74 0.66 17.97
C ARG A 364 -7.76 -0.45 18.06
N GLY A 365 -9.03 -0.12 18.26
CA GLY A 365 -10.09 -1.13 18.36
C GLY A 365 -10.29 -1.91 17.06
N VAL A 366 -10.02 -1.31 15.90
CA VAL A 366 -10.22 -1.92 14.58
C VAL A 366 -9.02 -2.69 14.08
N THR A 367 -7.80 -2.18 14.33
CA THR A 367 -6.57 -2.70 13.72
C THR A 367 -5.60 -3.29 14.74
N GLY A 368 -5.83 -3.06 16.03
CA GLY A 368 -4.87 -3.39 17.09
C GLY A 368 -3.63 -2.49 17.09
N ARG A 369 -3.63 -1.40 16.32
CA ARG A 369 -2.48 -0.49 16.17
C ARG A 369 -2.64 0.79 16.98
N GLY A 370 -1.54 1.53 17.09
CA GLY A 370 -1.56 2.86 17.66
C GLY A 370 -0.17 3.29 18.11
N GLU A 371 0.00 4.61 18.22
CA GLU A 371 1.26 5.25 18.61
C GLU A 371 1.83 4.79 19.97
N ASP A 372 0.98 4.24 20.85
CA ASP A 372 1.31 3.74 22.19
C ASP A 372 1.20 2.22 22.31
N GLN A 373 1.05 1.50 21.19
CA GLN A 373 1.13 0.05 21.18
C GLN A 373 2.57 -0.46 21.22
N SER A 374 2.74 -1.69 21.67
CA SER A 374 4.01 -2.39 21.51
C SER A 374 4.28 -2.70 20.03
N PRO A 375 5.54 -2.78 19.60
CA PRO A 375 5.90 -3.27 18.28
C PRO A 375 5.29 -4.63 17.93
N PRO A 376 4.87 -4.87 16.67
CA PRO A 376 4.88 -3.93 15.54
C PRO A 376 3.63 -3.02 15.48
N GLY A 377 2.76 -3.04 16.50
CA GLY A 377 1.51 -2.29 16.50
C GLY A 377 1.66 -0.77 16.40
N ASN A 378 2.83 -0.23 16.74
CA ASN A 378 3.19 1.19 16.63
C ASN A 378 4.12 1.54 15.47
N TYR A 379 4.51 0.56 14.64
CA TYR A 379 5.39 0.79 13.50
C TYR A 379 4.63 1.45 12.35
N GLU A 380 5.28 2.31 11.57
CA GLU A 380 4.73 2.98 10.38
C GLU A 380 4.13 2.01 9.35
N PRO A 381 4.84 0.94 8.93
CA PRO A 381 4.29 -0.02 8.00
C PRO A 381 2.94 -0.55 8.48
N SER A 382 1.97 -0.49 7.58
CA SER A 382 0.63 -1.01 7.79
C SER A 382 0.29 -2.01 6.70
N THR A 383 -0.70 -2.86 6.96
CA THR A 383 -1.19 -3.84 6.01
C THR A 383 -1.42 -3.23 4.62
N SER A 384 -1.12 -4.01 3.58
CA SER A 384 -1.18 -3.62 2.16
C SER A 384 -0.14 -2.60 1.69
N THR A 385 0.60 -1.93 2.59
CA THR A 385 1.63 -0.94 2.19
C THR A 385 2.97 -1.60 1.85
N CYS A 386 3.77 -0.94 1.01
CA CYS A 386 5.18 -1.30 0.87
C CYS A 386 5.95 -0.79 2.09
N THR A 387 6.54 -1.69 2.90
CA THR A 387 7.27 -1.35 4.15
C THR A 387 8.40 -0.33 3.94
N TYR A 388 8.98 -0.29 2.75
CA TYR A 388 10.09 0.61 2.42
C TYR A 388 9.68 1.98 1.88
N ILE A 389 8.38 2.21 1.73
CA ILE A 389 7.83 3.48 1.26
C ILE A 389 7.27 4.24 2.45
N ASN A 390 7.75 5.46 2.62
CA ASN A 390 7.15 6.44 3.51
C ASN A 390 6.10 7.21 2.72
N TYR A 391 4.88 7.29 3.26
CA TYR A 391 3.75 7.93 2.58
C TYR A 391 3.42 9.27 3.23
N LEU A 392 3.43 10.33 2.42
CA LEU A 392 2.93 11.65 2.80
C LEU A 392 1.66 11.92 2.01
N LEU A 393 0.62 12.36 2.70
CA LEU A 393 -0.72 12.51 2.15
C LEU A 393 -1.18 13.97 2.25
N ARG A 394 -1.85 14.44 1.20
CA ARG A 394 -2.50 15.76 1.19
C ARG A 394 -3.71 15.72 0.29
N GLY A 395 -4.83 16.26 0.74
CA GLY A 395 -5.96 16.51 -0.15
C GLY A 395 -5.88 17.86 -0.85
N MET A 396 -6.48 17.96 -2.02
CA MET A 396 -6.53 19.17 -2.83
C MET A 396 -7.82 19.19 -3.65
N ALA A 397 -8.37 20.38 -3.90
CA ALA A 397 -9.47 20.57 -4.85
C ALA A 397 -9.06 21.57 -5.93
N LEU A 398 -9.72 21.51 -7.08
CA LEU A 398 -9.43 22.35 -8.23
C LEU A 398 -10.69 23.08 -8.68
N GLY A 399 -10.71 24.40 -8.46
CA GLY A 399 -11.76 25.30 -8.90
C GLY A 399 -11.82 25.49 -10.42
N SER A 400 -12.78 26.28 -10.87
CA SER A 400 -12.94 26.63 -12.28
C SER A 400 -11.82 27.57 -12.74
N ASN A 401 -11.19 27.30 -13.89
CA ASN A 401 -10.06 28.08 -14.43
C ASN A 401 -8.83 28.16 -13.49
N LYS A 402 -8.73 27.23 -12.54
CA LYS A 402 -7.64 27.15 -11.57
C LYS A 402 -6.71 26.00 -11.91
N ILE A 403 -5.45 26.17 -11.51
CA ILE A 403 -4.40 25.16 -11.58
C ILE A 403 -3.80 24.99 -10.18
N ALA A 404 -3.27 23.79 -9.91
CA ALA A 404 -2.41 23.56 -8.76
C ALA A 404 -0.98 23.35 -9.27
N VAL A 405 -0.01 23.98 -8.62
CA VAL A 405 1.41 23.84 -8.94
C VAL A 405 2.11 23.24 -7.74
N LEU A 406 2.93 22.21 -7.95
CA LEU A 406 3.84 21.69 -6.95
C LEU A 406 5.26 22.14 -7.27
N THR A 407 5.91 22.74 -6.29
CA THR A 407 7.35 23.01 -6.34
C THR A 407 8.08 22.24 -5.25
N GLY A 408 9.36 22.00 -5.47
CA GLY A 408 10.20 21.31 -4.50
C GLY A 408 11.49 20.82 -5.15
N LYS A 409 12.28 20.08 -4.38
CA LYS A 409 13.55 19.48 -4.77
C LYS A 409 13.43 17.96 -4.73
N LEU A 410 13.81 17.30 -5.81
CA LEU A 410 13.76 15.85 -5.91
C LEU A 410 15.11 15.26 -5.44
N PRO A 411 15.12 14.32 -4.47
CA PRO A 411 16.35 13.60 -4.13
C PRO A 411 16.91 12.88 -5.36
N THR A 412 18.20 12.58 -5.34
CA THR A 412 18.80 11.71 -6.37
C THR A 412 18.20 10.30 -6.28
N PHE A 413 18.02 9.68 -7.43
CA PHE A 413 17.47 8.33 -7.59
C PHE A 413 18.28 7.59 -8.67
N PRO A 414 18.33 6.25 -8.64
CA PRO A 414 18.99 5.50 -9.71
C PRO A 414 18.14 5.53 -10.98
N ASP A 415 18.70 6.09 -12.05
CA ASP A 415 18.08 6.07 -13.38
C ASP A 415 18.24 4.68 -14.01
N THR A 416 17.23 3.83 -13.82
CA THR A 416 17.23 2.44 -14.24
C THR A 416 16.38 2.17 -15.47
N ARG A 417 15.40 3.04 -15.73
CA ARG A 417 14.22 2.77 -16.56
C ARG A 417 14.55 2.54 -18.03
N ASN A 418 15.68 3.05 -18.50
CA ASN A 418 16.18 2.85 -19.86
C ASN A 418 17.25 1.74 -19.96
N GLY A 419 17.22 0.74 -19.06
CA GLY A 419 18.09 -0.44 -19.14
C GLY A 419 19.52 -0.22 -18.66
N ALA A 420 19.71 0.61 -17.61
CA ALA A 420 21.04 0.90 -17.06
C ALA A 420 21.80 -0.39 -16.70
N ASN A 421 23.08 -0.46 -17.08
CA ASN A 421 23.93 -1.64 -16.92
C ASN A 421 24.24 -1.99 -15.46
N THR A 422 24.32 -0.98 -14.58
CA THR A 422 24.67 -1.17 -13.18
C THR A 422 23.71 -0.46 -12.25
N MET A 423 23.53 -1.02 -11.05
CA MET A 423 22.75 -0.38 -10.01
C MET A 423 23.60 0.64 -9.24
N ARG A 424 23.10 1.87 -9.10
CA ARG A 424 23.82 2.96 -8.41
C ARG A 424 23.17 3.29 -7.08
N ALA A 425 23.96 3.66 -6.08
CA ALA A 425 23.48 4.29 -4.85
C ALA A 425 22.85 5.66 -5.16
N ALA A 426 21.96 6.14 -4.29
CA ALA A 426 21.35 7.47 -4.40
C ALA A 426 20.76 7.93 -3.06
N GLN A 427 20.08 9.07 -3.01
CA GLN A 427 19.43 9.56 -1.78
C GLN A 427 18.10 8.84 -1.48
N MET A 428 17.45 8.27 -2.48
CA MET A 428 16.25 7.44 -2.37
C MET A 428 16.20 6.43 -3.52
N ARG A 429 15.34 5.42 -3.41
CA ARG A 429 15.20 4.36 -4.43
C ARG A 429 14.11 4.68 -5.45
N TYR A 430 13.04 5.35 -5.02
CA TYR A 430 11.88 5.65 -5.85
C TYR A 430 11.07 6.80 -5.23
N TRP A 431 10.52 7.66 -6.08
CA TRP A 431 9.58 8.71 -5.71
C TRP A 431 8.43 8.80 -6.70
N SER A 432 7.22 8.97 -6.18
CA SER A 432 6.07 9.31 -7.00
C SER A 432 5.08 10.14 -6.21
N ILE A 433 4.20 10.80 -6.94
CA ILE A 433 2.98 11.39 -6.40
C ILE A 433 1.80 10.91 -7.23
N THR A 434 0.80 10.33 -6.56
CA THR A 434 -0.40 9.77 -7.18
C THR A 434 -1.63 10.40 -6.56
N GLY A 435 -2.56 10.88 -7.37
CA GLY A 435 -3.85 11.42 -6.91
C GLY A 435 -4.96 10.39 -7.05
N TYR A 436 -5.77 10.25 -6.00
CA TYR A 436 -6.99 9.45 -5.97
C TYR A 436 -8.20 10.36 -5.86
N ASP A 437 -9.33 10.01 -6.47
CA ASP A 437 -10.56 10.78 -6.25
C ASP A 437 -10.86 10.87 -4.75
N ALA A 438 -10.92 12.10 -4.23
CA ALA A 438 -11.21 12.32 -2.81
C ALA A 438 -12.70 12.19 -2.50
N ASN A 439 -13.56 12.19 -3.52
CA ASN A 439 -14.99 12.02 -3.32
C ASN A 439 -15.31 10.54 -3.15
N ILE A 440 -15.73 10.18 -1.95
CA ILE A 440 -16.07 8.80 -1.68
C ILE A 440 -17.49 8.52 -2.15
N ASP A 441 -17.64 7.76 -3.24
CA ASP A 441 -18.92 7.31 -3.76
C ASP A 441 -19.25 5.91 -3.19
N PRO A 442 -20.33 5.78 -2.40
CA PRO A 442 -20.75 4.51 -1.80
C PRO A 442 -21.33 3.52 -2.81
N ASN A 443 -21.39 3.85 -4.09
CA ASN A 443 -21.80 2.94 -5.14
C ASN A 443 -20.64 2.62 -6.10
N GLN A 444 -19.46 3.21 -5.90
CA GLN A 444 -18.33 3.00 -6.79
C GLN A 444 -17.78 1.57 -6.64
N PRO A 445 -17.81 0.75 -7.71
CA PRO A 445 -17.45 -0.66 -7.62
C PRO A 445 -15.95 -0.90 -7.45
N VAL A 446 -15.13 0.14 -7.64
CA VAL A 446 -13.66 0.09 -7.62
C VAL A 446 -13.12 1.28 -6.80
N PRO A 447 -12.98 1.14 -5.47
CA PRO A 447 -12.43 2.16 -4.59
C PRO A 447 -10.91 2.32 -4.78
N GLY A 448 -10.41 3.49 -4.40
CA GLY A 448 -8.97 3.81 -4.46
C GLY A 448 -8.41 3.84 -5.88
N ALA A 449 -9.24 4.24 -6.85
CA ALA A 449 -8.80 4.35 -8.24
C ALA A 449 -7.86 5.55 -8.43
N ALA A 450 -6.67 5.29 -8.96
CA ALA A 450 -5.68 6.33 -9.24
C ALA A 450 -6.13 7.18 -10.43
N VAL A 451 -6.27 8.49 -10.26
CA VAL A 451 -6.72 9.43 -11.31
C VAL A 451 -5.54 10.16 -11.94
N THR A 452 -4.44 10.31 -11.20
CA THR A 452 -3.21 10.95 -11.68
C THR A 452 -2.01 10.23 -11.09
N SER A 453 -0.89 10.19 -11.80
CA SER A 453 0.38 9.74 -11.25
C SER A 453 1.55 10.29 -12.05
N VAL A 454 2.62 10.65 -11.36
CA VAL A 454 3.92 10.94 -11.95
C VAL A 454 5.01 10.42 -11.02
N MET A 455 6.06 9.81 -11.58
CA MET A 455 7.23 9.32 -10.84
C MET A 455 8.52 10.03 -11.24
N ASP A 456 9.56 9.86 -10.44
CA ASP A 456 10.84 10.55 -10.52
C ASP A 456 11.46 10.71 -11.93
N ASP A 457 11.54 9.66 -12.74
CA ASP A 457 12.15 9.67 -14.08
C ASP A 457 11.28 10.37 -15.15
N GLN A 458 10.06 10.77 -14.79
CA GLN A 458 9.12 11.50 -15.64
C GLN A 458 9.11 13.01 -15.34
N ILE A 459 9.80 13.45 -14.29
CA ILE A 459 9.77 14.84 -13.82
C ILE A 459 10.92 15.62 -14.47
N VAL A 460 10.57 16.77 -15.04
CA VAL A 460 11.53 17.76 -15.53
C VAL A 460 12.17 18.47 -14.34
N LEU A 461 13.51 18.46 -14.31
CA LEU A 461 14.31 19.01 -13.21
C LEU A 461 15.22 20.13 -13.72
N ASP A 462 15.40 21.16 -12.89
CA ASP A 462 16.47 22.15 -13.11
C ASP A 462 17.85 21.61 -12.68
N ARG A 463 18.90 22.42 -12.88
CA ARG A 463 20.28 22.08 -12.49
C ARG A 463 20.48 21.79 -11.00
N ASN A 464 19.59 22.29 -10.15
CA ASN A 464 19.59 22.09 -8.70
C ASN A 464 18.64 20.95 -8.27
N ARG A 465 18.08 20.21 -9.23
CA ARG A 465 17.04 19.18 -9.04
C ARG A 465 15.73 19.71 -8.48
N ARG A 466 15.41 20.99 -8.69
CA ARG A 466 14.09 21.52 -8.39
C ARG A 466 13.12 21.20 -9.51
N TYR A 467 11.86 20.97 -9.17
CA TYR A 467 10.79 20.70 -10.11
C TYR A 467 9.68 21.74 -10.02
N VAL A 468 8.95 21.88 -11.12
CA VAL A 468 7.64 22.52 -11.20
C VAL A 468 6.70 21.52 -11.85
N ILE A 469 5.71 21.02 -11.11
CA ILE A 469 4.68 20.11 -11.62
C ILE A 469 3.35 20.88 -11.64
N VAL A 470 2.76 21.06 -12.82
CA VAL A 470 1.48 21.71 -13.00
C VAL A 470 0.39 20.66 -13.16
N TYR A 471 -0.58 20.71 -12.26
CA TYR A 471 -1.84 19.99 -12.37
C TYR A 471 -2.94 20.93 -12.86
N SER A 472 -3.55 20.58 -13.98
CA SER A 472 -4.71 21.27 -14.52
C SER A 472 -5.63 20.30 -15.23
N ARG A 473 -6.88 20.69 -15.48
CA ARG A 473 -7.68 20.01 -16.49
C ARG A 473 -7.02 20.18 -17.85
N ALA A 474 -7.28 19.26 -18.78
CA ALA A 474 -6.76 19.34 -20.13
C ALA A 474 -7.14 20.65 -20.85
N SER A 475 -8.38 21.14 -20.67
CA SER A 475 -8.85 22.43 -21.20
C SER A 475 -8.10 23.62 -20.61
N ASP A 476 -7.62 23.48 -19.37
CA ASP A 476 -7.05 24.56 -18.57
C ASP A 476 -5.51 24.51 -18.58
N ARG A 477 -4.91 23.65 -19.42
CA ARG A 477 -3.45 23.52 -19.53
C ARG A 477 -2.83 24.87 -19.93
N PRO A 478 -1.91 25.43 -19.12
CA PRO A 478 -1.14 26.61 -19.51
C PRO A 478 -0.25 26.33 -20.71
N ALA A 479 -0.09 27.31 -21.61
CA ALA A 479 0.77 27.16 -22.79
C ALA A 479 2.26 26.91 -22.45
N ASN A 480 2.73 27.46 -21.32
CA ASN A 480 4.07 27.27 -20.78
C ASN A 480 4.20 26.06 -19.83
N ALA A 481 3.16 25.22 -19.67
CA ALA A 481 3.27 23.95 -18.95
C ALA A 481 3.85 22.85 -19.87
N SER A 482 5.14 22.98 -20.19
CA SER A 482 5.87 22.09 -21.10
C SER A 482 7.30 21.77 -20.60
N PRO A 483 7.90 20.65 -21.01
CA PRO A 483 9.29 20.35 -20.67
C PRO A 483 10.29 21.41 -21.14
N ALA A 484 10.04 22.02 -22.31
CA ALA A 484 10.87 23.11 -22.84
C ALA A 484 10.87 24.35 -21.93
N SER A 485 9.83 24.52 -21.10
CA SER A 485 9.71 25.59 -20.12
C SER A 485 10.16 25.19 -18.71
N GLY A 486 10.70 23.97 -18.53
CA GLY A 486 11.07 23.44 -17.22
C GLY A 486 9.92 22.85 -16.41
N VAL A 487 8.76 22.60 -17.04
CA VAL A 487 7.52 22.23 -16.35
C VAL A 487 7.07 20.82 -16.72
N THR A 488 6.73 20.04 -15.70
CA THR A 488 6.02 18.76 -15.87
C THR A 488 4.52 19.02 -15.81
N TRP A 489 3.76 18.64 -16.83
CA TRP A 489 2.30 18.78 -16.80
C TRP A 489 1.63 17.43 -16.51
N VAL A 490 0.69 17.44 -15.56
CA VAL A 490 -0.13 16.27 -15.22
C VAL A 490 -1.59 16.64 -15.41
N ASN A 491 -2.30 15.83 -16.21
CA ASN A 491 -3.74 16.01 -16.38
C ASN A 491 -4.46 15.67 -15.06
N TRP A 492 -5.13 16.65 -14.46
CA TRP A 492 -5.94 16.47 -13.25
C TRP A 492 -7.15 15.56 -13.49
N GLY A 493 -7.66 15.46 -14.71
CA GLY A 493 -8.87 14.68 -14.99
C GLY A 493 -10.16 15.41 -14.59
N PRO A 494 -11.32 14.70 -14.61
CA PRO A 494 -12.64 15.33 -14.56
C PRO A 494 -13.22 15.52 -13.14
N THR A 495 -12.55 15.02 -12.10
CA THR A 495 -13.02 15.20 -10.72
C THR A 495 -12.61 16.55 -10.15
N ALA A 496 -13.28 16.98 -9.08
CA ALA A 496 -13.08 18.24 -8.39
C ALA A 496 -11.93 18.17 -7.40
N SER A 497 -11.67 17.00 -6.82
CA SER A 497 -10.78 16.85 -5.68
C SER A 497 -9.99 15.54 -5.72
N HIS A 498 -8.74 15.61 -5.28
CA HIS A 498 -7.87 14.47 -5.10
C HIS A 498 -7.33 14.37 -3.68
N VAL A 499 -7.05 13.15 -3.23
CA VAL A 499 -6.03 12.91 -2.21
C VAL A 499 -4.76 12.51 -2.93
N TRP A 500 -3.73 13.34 -2.82
CA TRP A 500 -2.38 13.01 -3.25
C TRP A 500 -1.68 12.15 -2.22
N SER A 501 -1.03 11.10 -2.71
CA SER A 501 -0.09 10.27 -1.97
C SER A 501 1.28 10.38 -2.59
N LEU A 502 2.20 10.99 -1.86
CA LEU A 502 3.62 11.00 -2.15
C LEU A 502 4.25 9.76 -1.56
N ARG A 503 4.98 9.02 -2.39
CA ARG A 503 5.75 7.84 -2.00
C ARG A 503 7.21 8.19 -1.98
N TRP A 504 7.86 7.99 -0.85
CA TRP A 504 9.31 8.14 -0.70
C TRP A 504 9.91 6.79 -0.30
N MET A 505 10.55 6.11 -1.24
CA MET A 505 11.14 4.80 -0.98
C MET A 505 12.59 4.91 -0.52
N SER A 506 12.86 4.46 0.71
CA SER A 506 14.20 4.43 1.29
C SER A 506 14.65 2.99 1.53
N ILE A 507 15.83 2.64 1.01
CA ILE A 507 16.42 1.31 1.10
C ILE A 507 17.85 1.52 1.62
N ALA A 508 17.98 1.66 2.94
CA ALA A 508 19.23 2.03 3.59
C ALA A 508 20.25 0.87 3.61
N PRO A 509 21.56 1.18 3.63
CA PRO A 509 22.15 2.52 3.55
C PRO A 509 22.27 3.09 2.12
N GLU A 510 22.12 2.27 1.09
CA GLU A 510 22.52 2.64 -0.28
C GLU A 510 21.57 3.64 -0.97
N TRP A 511 20.31 3.70 -0.52
CA TRP A 511 19.26 4.60 -1.01
C TRP A 511 18.56 5.29 0.13
N ASN A 512 19.31 6.11 0.86
CA ASN A 512 18.81 6.82 2.02
C ASN A 512 19.47 8.19 2.17
N MET A 513 18.81 9.09 2.88
CA MET A 513 19.39 10.35 3.32
C MET A 513 18.96 10.65 4.76
N ALA A 514 19.71 11.51 5.45
CA ALA A 514 19.47 11.81 6.86
C ALA A 514 18.04 12.33 7.14
N ILE A 515 17.47 13.09 6.21
CA ILE A 515 16.12 13.64 6.31
C ILE A 515 15.02 12.73 5.73
N ALA A 516 15.31 11.46 5.40
CA ALA A 516 14.28 10.57 4.87
C ALA A 516 13.05 10.57 5.82
N PRO A 517 11.81 10.69 5.31
CA PRO A 517 10.63 10.90 6.13
C PRO A 517 10.16 9.62 6.83
N ASN A 518 11.08 8.83 7.41
CA ASN A 518 10.79 7.64 8.20
C ASN A 518 10.22 7.98 9.58
N GLU A 519 9.65 6.98 10.25
CA GLU A 519 9.03 7.14 11.56
C GLU A 519 9.97 7.57 12.70
N VAL A 520 11.30 7.47 12.55
CA VAL A 520 12.23 8.01 13.55
C VAL A 520 12.32 9.52 13.41
N ASN A 521 12.42 10.00 12.17
CA ASN A 521 12.49 11.41 11.83
C ASN A 521 11.13 12.12 11.96
N LEU A 522 10.06 11.44 11.56
CA LEU A 522 8.68 11.90 11.61
C LEU A 522 7.84 10.87 12.37
N PRO A 523 7.87 10.87 13.71
CA PRO A 523 7.19 9.85 14.51
C PRO A 523 5.67 10.01 14.50
N TRP A 524 4.97 8.88 14.68
CA TRP A 524 3.49 8.81 14.70
C TRP A 524 2.89 9.90 15.58
N THR A 525 3.38 10.02 16.80
CA THR A 525 2.86 10.95 17.81
C THR A 525 2.89 12.42 17.39
N LYS A 526 3.75 12.79 16.43
CA LYS A 526 3.97 14.19 16.03
C LYS A 526 3.59 14.51 14.58
N SER A 527 3.55 13.52 13.69
CA SER A 527 3.52 13.76 12.23
C SER A 527 2.23 13.35 11.52
N THR A 528 1.28 12.75 12.23
CA THR A 528 -0.12 12.64 11.77
C THR A 528 -1.03 13.51 12.63
N TRP A 529 -2.01 14.16 12.01
CA TRP A 529 -2.93 15.08 12.66
C TRP A 529 -3.60 14.50 13.91
N SER A 530 -3.91 13.20 13.91
CA SER A 530 -4.56 12.52 15.03
C SER A 530 -3.60 12.12 16.16
N GLY A 531 -2.28 12.30 16.00
CA GLY A 531 -1.28 11.98 17.02
C GLY A 531 -1.43 12.82 18.29
N LYS A 532 -1.01 12.27 19.44
CA LYS A 532 -1.12 12.95 20.76
C LYS A 532 -0.43 14.32 20.79
N ASN A 533 0.73 14.43 20.15
CA ASN A 533 1.61 15.61 20.17
C ASN A 533 1.83 16.17 18.77
N TYR A 534 0.79 16.15 17.94
CA TYR A 534 0.87 16.61 16.55
C TYR A 534 1.53 18.00 16.44
N ASP A 535 2.60 18.08 15.65
CA ASP A 535 3.35 19.30 15.38
C ASP A 535 3.23 19.66 13.89
N PRO A 536 2.40 20.65 13.53
CA PRO A 536 2.25 21.06 12.14
C PRO A 536 3.53 21.68 11.56
N ASN A 537 4.52 22.09 12.37
CA ASN A 537 5.76 22.66 11.85
C ASN A 537 6.68 21.63 11.21
N LEU A 538 6.47 20.33 11.45
CA LEU A 538 7.31 19.29 10.83
C LEU A 538 7.06 19.20 9.32
N ILE A 539 5.80 18.96 8.94
CA ILE A 539 5.36 18.80 7.53
C ILE A 539 3.94 19.33 7.29
N GLY A 540 3.22 19.72 8.34
CA GLY A 540 1.80 20.08 8.30
C GLY A 540 1.53 21.51 7.84
N ARG A 541 2.57 22.28 7.52
CA ARG A 541 2.49 23.62 6.92
C ARG A 541 2.95 23.57 5.47
N ASN A 542 2.28 24.33 4.61
CA ASN A 542 2.60 24.44 3.18
C ASN A 542 3.77 25.39 2.92
N ASN A 543 4.97 25.01 3.33
CA ASN A 543 6.18 25.78 3.07
C ASN A 543 7.42 24.88 3.22
N HIS A 544 8.58 25.42 2.86
CA HIS A 544 9.87 24.77 3.01
C HIS A 544 10.58 25.04 4.35
N GLN A 545 9.86 25.50 5.40
CA GLN A 545 10.47 25.78 6.72
C GLN A 545 10.46 24.57 7.67
N GLY A 546 9.73 23.51 7.31
CA GLY A 546 9.63 22.28 8.10
C GLY A 546 10.83 21.35 7.98
N PHE A 547 10.70 20.15 8.56
CA PHE A 547 11.77 19.16 8.69
C PHE A 547 12.41 18.75 7.36
N LEU A 548 11.60 18.62 6.30
CA LEU A 548 12.06 18.19 4.99
C LEU A 548 12.58 19.33 4.10
N GLY A 549 12.45 20.59 4.53
CA GLY A 549 12.87 21.75 3.74
C GLY A 549 12.29 21.76 2.32
N GLU A 550 13.14 22.06 1.32
CA GLU A 550 12.77 22.03 -0.10
C GLU A 550 12.35 20.64 -0.62
N TYR A 551 12.58 19.55 0.14
CA TYR A 551 12.18 18.20 -0.30
C TYR A 551 10.71 17.86 0.02
N LEU A 552 10.03 18.66 0.84
CA LEU A 552 8.56 18.61 0.96
C LEU A 552 7.95 19.40 -0.20
N PRO A 553 7.01 18.86 -0.98
CA PRO A 553 6.38 19.65 -2.04
C PRO A 553 5.57 20.81 -1.46
N GLU A 554 5.84 22.03 -1.92
CA GLU A 554 5.00 23.20 -1.65
C GLU A 554 3.91 23.30 -2.72
N VAL A 555 2.67 23.58 -2.28
CA VAL A 555 1.49 23.69 -3.14
C VAL A 555 1.17 25.15 -3.41
N HIS A 556 1.05 25.51 -4.68
CA HIS A 556 0.59 26.80 -5.13
C HIS A 556 -0.74 26.65 -5.85
N TYR A 557 -1.58 27.67 -5.77
CA TYR A 557 -2.90 27.68 -6.37
C TYR A 557 -3.16 29.01 -7.06
N MET A 558 -3.41 28.97 -8.36
CA MET A 558 -3.52 30.17 -9.19
C MET A 558 -4.38 29.90 -10.43
N THR A 559 -4.64 30.93 -11.20
CA THR A 559 -5.28 30.84 -12.51
C THR A 559 -4.28 30.43 -13.59
N LYS A 560 -4.80 29.88 -14.70
CA LYS A 560 -4.01 29.65 -15.91
C LYS A 560 -3.25 30.90 -16.36
N ARG A 561 -3.92 32.06 -16.35
CA ARG A 561 -3.36 33.35 -16.80
C ARG A 561 -2.18 33.80 -15.95
N GLU A 562 -2.28 33.68 -14.62
CA GLU A 562 -1.18 34.02 -13.70
C GLU A 562 0.04 33.15 -13.97
N PHE A 563 -0.15 31.86 -14.23
CA PHE A 563 0.96 30.96 -14.55
C PHE A 563 1.58 31.25 -15.92
N GLU A 564 0.77 31.56 -16.94
CA GLU A 564 1.26 31.93 -18.26
C GLU A 564 2.09 33.23 -18.24
N ALA A 565 1.77 34.15 -17.32
CA ALA A 565 2.52 35.39 -17.12
C ALA A 565 3.95 35.17 -16.59
N LEU A 566 4.28 33.99 -16.06
CA LEU A 566 5.65 33.62 -15.68
C LEU A 566 6.58 33.43 -16.88
N GLY A 567 6.04 33.42 -18.10
CA GLY A 567 6.80 33.35 -19.33
C GLY A 567 7.28 31.94 -19.67
N ARG A 568 8.25 31.85 -20.58
CA ARG A 568 8.69 30.58 -21.19
C ARG A 568 9.75 29.81 -20.40
N SER A 569 10.35 30.42 -19.38
CA SER A 569 11.37 29.80 -18.53
C SER A 569 10.90 29.85 -17.08
N VAL A 570 10.16 28.82 -16.67
CA VAL A 570 9.56 28.76 -15.33
C VAL A 570 10.58 28.18 -14.36
N ASN A 571 10.79 28.86 -13.22
CA ASN A 571 11.63 28.39 -12.13
C ASN A 571 10.78 28.22 -10.86
N ALA A 572 11.06 27.19 -10.06
CA ALA A 572 10.39 26.94 -8.79
C ALA A 572 10.40 28.16 -7.86
N ASN A 573 11.49 28.93 -7.83
CA ASN A 573 11.64 30.12 -6.98
C ASN A 573 10.79 31.32 -7.45
N ASN A 574 10.28 31.29 -8.68
CA ASN A 574 9.48 32.36 -9.27
C ASN A 574 7.97 32.07 -9.19
N ILE A 575 7.57 30.91 -8.65
CA ILE A 575 6.15 30.59 -8.46
C ILE A 575 5.63 31.40 -7.26
N PRO A 576 4.61 32.25 -7.43
CA PRO A 576 4.03 32.99 -6.30
C PRO A 576 3.50 32.05 -5.22
N ALA A 577 3.73 32.41 -3.96
CA ALA A 577 3.13 31.70 -2.83
C ALA A 577 1.60 31.74 -2.93
N TRP A 578 0.94 30.66 -2.53
CA TRP A 578 -0.52 30.66 -2.39
C TRP A 578 -0.90 31.56 -1.21
N GLN A 579 -1.65 32.62 -1.48
CA GLN A 579 -2.21 33.52 -0.47
C GLN A 579 -3.50 32.96 0.14
#